data_AF-A0A8J7CWL1-F1
#
_entry.id   AF-A0A8J7CWL1-F1
#
_cell.length_a   1.000
_cell.length_b   1.000
_cell.length_c   1.000
_cell.angle_alpha   90.00
_cell.angle_beta   90.00
_cell.angle_gamma   90.00
#
_symmetry.space_group_name_H-M   'P 1'
#
loop_
_entity.id
_entity.type
_entity.pdbx_description
1 polymer ?
#
loop_
_entity_poly.entity_id
_entity_poly.type
_entity_poly.pdbx_seq_one_letter_code
_entity_poly.pdbx_strand_id
1 'polypeptide(L)'
;MKITQEVSLISRGSFRESQEWAVIQNEIRSAIELIVWPPGALTFTINPTLHGNGVKPIKTACMTALKESFGWQLETKILYATKAPGRVDATKVLDKHLFALEWETGNISSSHRAVNKLVLGMLRGVFLGSALVLPSRSLYTYLTDRIGNYEELEPYFDVWRAVNINEGFLEIFVVEHDAIDNNVPKITKGTDGRALI
;
A
#
# COMPACT_ATOMS: atom_id res chain seq x y z
N MET A 1 -4.72 -5.65 -11.73
CA MET A 1 -5.52 -5.05 -10.64
C MET A 1 -5.69 -3.58 -10.95
N LYS A 2 -6.86 -2.99 -10.72
CA LYS A 2 -7.13 -1.58 -11.05
C LYS A 2 -6.98 -0.68 -9.84
N ILE A 3 -6.62 0.57 -10.10
CA ILE A 3 -6.69 1.68 -9.13
C ILE A 3 -8.02 2.39 -9.34
N THR A 4 -8.81 2.47 -8.28
CA THR A 4 -10.14 3.11 -8.32
C THR A 4 -10.09 4.57 -7.90
N GLN A 5 -9.11 4.92 -7.07
CA GLN A 5 -8.96 6.26 -6.52
C GLN A 5 -7.51 6.50 -6.09
N GLU A 6 -7.06 7.74 -6.28
CA GLU A 6 -5.80 8.26 -5.73
C GLU A 6 -6.12 9.48 -4.88
N VAL A 7 -5.66 9.47 -3.62
CA VAL A 7 -5.94 10.54 -2.67
C VAL A 7 -4.64 11.14 -2.18
N SER A 8 -4.42 12.41 -2.50
CA SER A 8 -3.37 13.19 -1.87
C SER A 8 -3.81 13.56 -0.45
N LEU A 9 -3.34 12.79 0.53
CA LEU A 9 -3.63 13.01 1.93
C LEU A 9 -2.80 14.16 2.51
N ILE A 10 -1.52 14.23 2.15
CA ILE A 10 -0.61 15.33 2.49
C ILE A 10 0.08 15.80 1.21
N SER A 11 0.11 17.11 1.02
CA SER A 11 0.82 17.77 -0.09
C SER A 11 1.31 19.13 0.39
N ARG A 12 2.61 19.21 0.65
CA ARG A 12 3.33 20.39 1.14
C ARG A 12 4.67 20.49 0.40
N GLY A 13 5.07 21.72 0.05
CA GLY A 13 6.25 21.95 -0.79
C GLY A 13 5.97 21.68 -2.27
N SER A 14 7.04 21.48 -3.06
CA SER A 14 6.97 21.34 -4.52
C SER A 14 7.23 19.93 -5.05
N PHE A 15 7.39 18.94 -4.14
CA PHE A 15 7.72 17.57 -4.56
C PHE A 15 6.60 16.93 -5.40
N ARG A 16 5.33 17.26 -5.15
CA ARG A 16 4.20 16.72 -5.91
C ARG A 16 4.24 17.13 -7.38
N GLU A 17 4.82 18.28 -7.69
CA GLU A 17 4.94 18.81 -9.05
C GLU A 17 6.25 18.36 -9.73
N SER A 18 7.09 17.60 -9.04
CA SER A 18 8.39 17.18 -9.53
C SER A 18 8.31 16.04 -10.56
N GLN A 19 9.32 15.98 -11.43
CA GLN A 19 9.48 14.88 -12.37
C GLN A 19 9.79 13.56 -11.65
N GLU A 20 10.53 13.62 -10.53
CA GLU A 20 10.81 12.47 -9.69
C GLU A 20 9.51 11.82 -9.17
N TRP A 21 8.55 12.63 -8.72
CA TRP A 21 7.26 12.12 -8.30
C TRP A 21 6.48 11.49 -9.46
N ALA A 22 6.44 12.13 -10.63
CA ALA A 22 5.76 11.57 -11.80
C ALA A 22 6.32 10.18 -12.19
N VAL A 23 7.64 9.98 -12.08
CA VAL A 23 8.28 8.68 -12.28
C VAL A 23 7.81 7.69 -11.22
N ILE A 24 7.91 8.04 -9.93
CA ILE A 24 7.52 7.16 -8.81
C ILE A 24 6.05 6.76 -8.92
N GLN A 25 5.16 7.71 -9.21
CA GLN A 25 3.73 7.44 -9.37
C GLN A 25 3.49 6.41 -10.49
N ASN A 26 4.17 6.56 -11.62
CA ASN A 26 4.06 5.61 -12.73
C ASN A 26 4.64 4.23 -12.38
N GLU A 27 5.75 4.16 -11.64
CA GLU A 27 6.30 2.88 -11.15
C GLU A 27 5.30 2.17 -10.21
N ILE A 28 4.66 2.90 -9.30
CA ILE A 28 3.65 2.35 -8.38
C ILE A 28 2.42 1.86 -9.15
N ARG A 29 1.88 2.68 -10.06
CA ARG A 29 0.74 2.30 -10.91
C ARG A 29 1.04 1.04 -11.71
N SER A 30 2.20 1.01 -12.37
CA SER A 30 2.63 -0.15 -13.17
C SER A 30 2.80 -1.40 -12.31
N ALA A 31 3.36 -1.27 -11.10
CA ALA A 31 3.50 -2.41 -10.18
C ALA A 31 2.15 -2.96 -9.70
N ILE A 32 1.14 -2.10 -9.49
CA ILE A 32 -0.22 -2.50 -9.13
C ILE A 32 -0.91 -3.19 -10.32
N GLU A 33 -0.76 -2.66 -11.52
CA GLU A 33 -1.36 -3.22 -12.75
C GLU A 33 -0.86 -4.64 -13.03
N LEU A 34 0.42 -4.93 -12.74
CA LEU A 34 1.03 -6.25 -12.89
C LEU A 34 0.49 -7.32 -11.93
N ILE A 35 -0.33 -6.93 -10.94
CA ILE A 35 -0.95 -7.90 -10.03
C ILE A 35 -2.12 -8.58 -10.77
N VAL A 36 -1.98 -9.89 -10.96
CA VAL A 36 -2.97 -10.74 -11.66
C VAL A 36 -3.40 -11.92 -10.80
N TRP A 37 -4.60 -12.44 -11.07
CA TRP A 37 -5.11 -13.66 -10.46
C TRP A 37 -6.16 -14.32 -11.36
N PRO A 38 -6.09 -15.65 -11.60
CA PRO A 38 -5.06 -16.59 -11.15
C PRO A 38 -3.68 -16.39 -11.83
N PRO A 39 -2.61 -17.09 -11.40
CA PRO A 39 -1.31 -17.04 -12.07
C PRO A 39 -1.43 -17.36 -13.57
N GLY A 40 -0.79 -16.55 -14.42
CA GLY A 40 -0.88 -16.65 -15.88
C GLY A 40 -2.07 -15.92 -16.49
N ALA A 41 -2.96 -15.32 -15.69
CA ALA A 41 -4.00 -14.43 -16.19
C ALA A 41 -3.44 -13.07 -16.63
N LEU A 42 -4.23 -12.32 -17.39
CA LEU A 42 -3.93 -10.94 -17.80
C LEU A 42 -4.48 -9.89 -16.84
N THR A 43 -5.48 -10.25 -16.03
CA THR A 43 -6.17 -9.36 -15.10
C THR A 43 -6.29 -10.01 -13.72
N PHE A 44 -6.64 -9.21 -12.72
CA PHE A 44 -6.97 -9.68 -11.38
C PHE A 44 -8.46 -9.96 -11.28
N THR A 45 -8.85 -11.22 -11.48
CA THR A 45 -10.24 -11.67 -11.28
C THR A 45 -10.35 -12.36 -9.93
N ILE A 46 -11.24 -11.91 -9.05
CA ILE A 46 -11.37 -12.47 -7.69
C ILE A 46 -12.58 -13.42 -7.57
N ASN A 47 -12.43 -14.48 -6.77
CA ASN A 47 -13.56 -15.32 -6.40
C ASN A 47 -14.45 -14.56 -5.40
N PRO A 48 -15.74 -14.30 -5.69
CA PRO A 48 -16.59 -13.44 -4.86
C PRO A 48 -17.15 -14.14 -3.61
N THR A 49 -16.45 -15.16 -3.09
CA THR A 49 -16.78 -15.74 -1.78
C THR A 49 -16.47 -14.72 -0.69
N LEU A 50 -17.49 -14.39 0.12
CA LEU A 50 -17.35 -13.52 1.29
C LEU A 50 -16.21 -14.00 2.20
N HIS A 51 -15.25 -13.12 2.43
CA HIS A 51 -14.01 -13.40 3.15
C HIS A 51 -13.28 -14.67 2.72
N GLY A 52 -13.44 -15.11 1.47
CA GLY A 52 -12.96 -16.41 0.99
C GLY A 52 -11.48 -16.44 0.62
N ASN A 53 -10.86 -15.28 0.43
CA ASN A 53 -9.54 -15.17 -0.20
C ASN A 53 -8.48 -14.67 0.79
N GLY A 54 -7.31 -15.31 0.78
CA GLY A 54 -6.10 -14.77 1.40
C GLY A 54 -5.56 -13.55 0.64
N VAL A 55 -4.51 -12.94 1.19
CA VAL A 55 -3.96 -11.67 0.67
C VAL A 55 -2.48 -11.73 0.31
N LYS A 56 -1.75 -12.75 0.80
CA LYS A 56 -0.29 -12.83 0.67
C LYS A 56 0.20 -12.71 -0.79
N PRO A 57 -0.37 -13.44 -1.77
CA PRO A 57 0.07 -13.33 -3.15
C PRO A 57 -0.10 -11.93 -3.76
N ILE A 58 -1.10 -11.17 -3.30
CA ILE A 58 -1.39 -9.82 -3.80
C ILE A 58 -0.23 -8.88 -3.45
N LYS A 59 0.13 -8.82 -2.16
CA LYS A 59 1.27 -8.01 -1.68
C LYS A 59 2.58 -8.47 -2.34
N THR A 60 2.82 -9.78 -2.39
CA THR A 60 4.04 -10.33 -2.98
C THR A 60 4.21 -9.88 -4.43
N ALA A 61 3.16 -9.96 -5.25
CA ALA A 61 3.22 -9.56 -6.66
C ALA A 61 3.63 -8.08 -6.82
N CYS A 62 3.04 -7.18 -6.03
CA CYS A 62 3.41 -5.76 -6.06
C CYS A 62 4.88 -5.54 -5.63
N MET A 63 5.30 -6.16 -4.52
CA MET A 63 6.66 -5.99 -4.01
C MET A 63 7.72 -6.55 -4.96
N THR A 64 7.43 -7.69 -5.59
CA THR A 64 8.27 -8.27 -6.64
C THR A 64 8.39 -7.31 -7.83
N ALA A 65 7.27 -6.75 -8.33
CA ALA A 65 7.29 -5.79 -9.43
C ALA A 65 8.10 -4.53 -9.09
N LEU A 66 7.87 -3.92 -7.93
CA LEU A 66 8.62 -2.75 -7.44
C LEU A 66 10.13 -3.02 -7.39
N LYS A 67 10.53 -4.18 -6.88
CA LYS A 67 11.95 -4.54 -6.78
C LYS A 67 12.57 -4.86 -8.14
N GLU A 68 11.97 -5.77 -8.89
CA GLU A 68 12.59 -6.37 -10.07
C GLU A 68 12.48 -5.47 -11.31
N SER A 69 11.35 -4.76 -11.47
CA SER A 69 11.13 -3.90 -12.63
C SER A 69 11.59 -2.46 -12.41
N PHE A 70 11.55 -1.99 -11.15
CA PHE A 70 11.74 -0.58 -10.83
C PHE A 70 12.86 -0.32 -9.81
N GLY A 71 13.56 -1.36 -9.33
CA GLY A 71 14.75 -1.20 -8.47
C GLY A 71 14.47 -0.68 -7.06
N TRP A 72 13.26 -0.87 -6.53
CA TRP A 72 12.94 -0.51 -5.15
C TRP A 72 13.64 -1.44 -4.15
N GLN A 73 13.95 -0.91 -2.97
CA GLN A 73 14.50 -1.68 -1.86
C GLN A 73 13.37 -2.16 -0.95
N LEU A 74 13.28 -3.47 -0.74
CA LEU A 74 12.23 -4.05 0.11
C LEU A 74 12.67 -4.13 1.57
N GLU A 75 11.69 -4.10 2.48
CA GLU A 75 11.89 -4.35 3.91
C GLU A 75 12.95 -3.43 4.53
N THR A 76 12.92 -2.15 4.15
CA THR A 76 13.95 -1.18 4.51
C THR A 76 13.87 -0.89 6.00
N LYS A 77 14.97 -1.08 6.73
CA LYS A 77 15.05 -0.74 8.16
C LYS A 77 15.25 0.77 8.30
N ILE A 78 14.43 1.39 9.15
CA ILE A 78 14.45 2.83 9.32
C ILE A 78 14.84 3.21 10.77
N LEU A 79 15.68 4.23 10.90
CA LEU A 79 16.33 4.63 12.16
C LEU A 79 16.12 6.12 12.47
N TYR A 80 14.87 6.57 12.58
CA TYR A 80 14.54 7.98 12.91
C TYR A 80 13.72 8.15 14.21
N ALA A 81 13.62 7.11 15.01
CA ALA A 81 12.93 7.12 16.29
C ALA A 81 13.76 6.41 17.36
N THR A 82 13.50 6.72 18.64
CA THR A 82 14.21 6.11 19.79
C THR A 82 14.12 4.59 19.78
N LYS A 83 13.01 4.04 19.29
CA LYS A 83 12.87 2.65 18.84
C LYS A 83 12.38 2.65 17.40
N ALA A 84 12.96 1.78 16.57
CA ALA A 84 12.57 1.68 15.17
C ALA A 84 11.08 1.28 15.05
N PRO A 85 10.27 1.99 14.25
CA PRO A 85 8.83 1.72 14.10
C PRO A 85 8.50 0.47 13.27
N GLY A 86 9.51 -0.34 12.95
CA GLY A 86 9.44 -1.48 12.02
C GLY A 86 10.13 -1.17 10.70
N ARG A 87 10.12 -2.17 9.80
CA ARG A 87 10.59 -2.02 8.42
C ARG A 87 9.50 -1.36 7.58
N VAL A 88 9.91 -0.65 6.53
CA VAL A 88 9.00 -0.15 5.48
C VAL A 88 9.01 -1.16 4.34
N ASP A 89 7.82 -1.48 3.82
CA ASP A 89 7.65 -2.51 2.81
C ASP A 89 8.53 -2.29 1.58
N ALA A 90 8.52 -1.07 1.01
CA ALA A 90 9.39 -0.70 -0.09
C ALA A 90 9.87 0.75 0.03
N THR A 91 11.12 1.02 -0.35
CA THR A 91 11.64 2.37 -0.47
C THR A 91 12.38 2.60 -1.79
N LYS A 92 12.31 3.83 -2.28
CA LYS A 92 13.12 4.32 -3.41
C LYS A 92 14.08 5.38 -2.89
N VAL A 93 15.35 5.28 -3.27
CA VAL A 93 16.34 6.31 -2.94
C VAL A 93 16.10 7.51 -3.83
N LEU A 94 15.89 8.67 -3.19
CA LEU A 94 15.99 9.99 -3.80
C LEU A 94 17.35 10.58 -3.40
N ASP A 95 17.73 11.75 -3.94
CA ASP A 95 19.05 12.38 -3.70
C ASP A 95 19.50 12.31 -2.22
N LYS A 96 18.77 12.98 -1.32
CA LYS A 96 19.06 12.99 0.14
C LYS A 96 17.98 12.35 1.00
N HIS A 97 16.93 11.86 0.37
CA HIS A 97 15.72 11.38 1.04
C HIS A 97 15.36 9.98 0.53
N LEU A 98 14.43 9.33 1.21
CA LEU A 98 13.74 8.16 0.67
C LEU A 98 12.32 8.55 0.25
N PHE A 99 11.79 7.85 -0.74
CA PHE A 99 10.35 7.71 -0.92
C PHE A 99 9.94 6.37 -0.30
N ALA A 100 8.88 6.37 0.51
CA ALA A 100 8.43 5.17 1.25
C ALA A 100 7.07 4.69 0.76
N LEU A 101 6.90 3.38 0.57
CA LEU A 101 5.62 2.77 0.24
C LEU A 101 5.28 1.69 1.27
N GLU A 102 4.03 1.67 1.73
CA GLU A 102 3.45 0.62 2.57
C GLU A 102 2.26 -0.02 1.85
N TRP A 103 2.20 -1.35 1.85
CA TRP A 103 1.10 -2.13 1.30
C TRP A 103 0.28 -2.75 2.44
N GLU A 104 -0.95 -2.28 2.60
CA GLU A 104 -1.82 -2.65 3.69
C GLU A 104 -2.84 -3.71 3.31
N THR A 105 -2.47 -4.96 3.55
CA THR A 105 -3.39 -6.11 3.60
C THR A 105 -3.38 -6.80 4.97
N GLY A 106 -2.77 -6.18 5.98
CA GLY A 106 -2.86 -6.60 7.38
C GLY A 106 -4.17 -6.14 8.01
N ASN A 107 -4.36 -6.39 9.31
CA ASN A 107 -5.51 -5.87 10.06
C ASN A 107 -5.60 -4.33 9.96
N ILE A 108 -6.80 -3.74 9.93
CA ILE A 108 -7.01 -2.28 9.85
C ILE A 108 -6.16 -1.48 10.85
N SER A 109 -5.97 -1.97 12.08
CA SER A 109 -5.10 -1.31 13.08
C SER A 109 -3.63 -1.19 12.64
N SER A 110 -3.15 -2.09 11.78
CA SER A 110 -1.81 -2.02 11.19
C SER A 110 -1.70 -0.87 10.20
N SER A 111 -2.79 -0.51 9.51
CA SER A 111 -2.81 0.60 8.57
C SER A 111 -2.63 1.95 9.28
N HIS A 112 -3.19 2.11 10.48
CA HIS A 112 -2.87 3.27 11.33
C HIS A 112 -1.39 3.34 11.69
N ARG A 113 -0.78 2.19 12.05
CA ARG A 113 0.65 2.12 12.36
C ARG A 113 1.50 2.46 11.13
N ALA A 114 1.11 2.00 9.95
CA ALA A 114 1.79 2.31 8.70
C ALA A 114 1.73 3.81 8.39
N VAL A 115 0.55 4.43 8.42
CA VAL A 115 0.43 5.87 8.19
C VAL A 115 1.22 6.67 9.23
N ASN A 116 1.16 6.30 10.51
CA ASN A 116 1.96 6.96 11.55
C ASN A 116 3.47 6.83 11.30
N LYS A 117 3.94 5.67 10.80
CA LYS A 117 5.34 5.45 10.41
C LYS A 117 5.73 6.38 9.26
N LEU A 118 4.92 6.45 8.20
CA LEU A 118 5.16 7.30 7.03
C LEU A 118 5.19 8.78 7.42
N VAL A 119 4.18 9.25 8.16
CA VAL A 119 4.06 10.64 8.64
C VAL A 119 5.22 11.01 9.56
N LEU A 120 5.63 10.11 10.47
CA LEU A 120 6.78 10.35 11.33
C LEU A 120 8.08 10.46 10.52
N GLY A 121 8.26 9.63 9.49
CA GLY A 121 9.43 9.72 8.63
C GLY A 121 9.53 11.04 7.85
N MET A 122 8.39 11.59 7.42
CA MET A 122 8.32 12.93 6.83
C MET A 122 8.64 14.03 7.86
N LEU A 123 8.05 13.96 9.07
CA LEU A 123 8.36 14.90 10.17
C LEU A 123 9.85 14.94 10.54
N ARG A 124 10.58 13.85 10.30
CA ARG A 124 12.02 13.73 10.58
C ARG A 124 12.90 14.04 9.38
N GLY A 125 12.32 14.41 8.24
CA GLY A 125 13.06 14.70 7.01
C GLY A 125 13.80 13.48 6.45
N VAL A 126 13.36 12.26 6.78
CA VAL A 126 13.90 11.04 6.16
C VAL A 126 13.15 10.68 4.91
N PHE A 127 11.83 10.91 4.91
CA PHE A 127 10.99 10.75 3.73
C PHE A 127 10.66 12.10 3.13
N LEU A 128 10.90 12.26 1.83
CA LEU A 128 10.39 13.42 1.08
C LEU A 128 8.94 13.18 0.62
N GLY A 129 8.60 11.92 0.39
CA GLY A 129 7.27 11.49 0.01
C GLY A 129 6.99 10.06 0.45
N SER A 130 5.71 9.72 0.47
CA SER A 130 5.25 8.39 0.83
C SER A 130 3.97 8.00 0.10
N ALA A 131 3.73 6.69 0.01
CA ALA A 131 2.54 6.10 -0.55
C ALA A 131 1.97 5.02 0.38
N LEU A 132 0.65 4.98 0.47
CA LEU A 132 -0.09 3.88 1.09
C LEU A 132 -0.93 3.20 0.01
N VAL A 133 -0.79 1.89 -0.14
CA VAL A 133 -1.66 1.09 -1.02
C VAL A 133 -2.58 0.25 -0.16
N LEU A 134 -3.90 0.34 -0.38
CA LEU A 134 -4.88 -0.45 0.37
C LEU A 134 -6.14 -0.76 -0.46
N PRO A 135 -6.86 -1.86 -0.15
CA PRO A 135 -8.08 -2.24 -0.86
C PRO A 135 -9.23 -1.24 -0.70
N SER A 136 -10.11 -1.15 -1.70
CA SER A 136 -11.47 -0.62 -1.55
C SER A 136 -12.33 -1.55 -0.68
N ARG A 137 -13.47 -1.07 -0.19
CA ARG A 137 -14.48 -1.90 0.53
C ARG A 137 -15.00 -3.03 -0.35
N SER A 138 -15.15 -2.77 -1.65
CA SER A 138 -15.59 -3.75 -2.64
C SER A 138 -14.64 -4.94 -2.73
N LEU A 139 -13.33 -4.69 -2.83
CA LEU A 139 -12.33 -5.76 -2.79
C LEU A 139 -12.24 -6.42 -1.41
N TYR A 140 -12.22 -5.62 -0.33
CA TYR A 140 -12.16 -6.11 1.06
C TYR A 140 -13.20 -7.20 1.37
N THR A 141 -14.42 -7.05 0.85
CA THR A 141 -15.54 -7.98 1.08
C THR A 141 -15.17 -9.44 0.76
N TYR A 142 -14.27 -9.67 -0.20
CA TYR A 142 -13.86 -11.01 -0.61
C TYR A 142 -12.55 -11.49 0.03
N LEU A 143 -11.83 -10.60 0.72
CA LEU A 143 -10.54 -10.90 1.35
C LEU A 143 -10.74 -11.29 2.83
N THR A 144 -9.70 -11.88 3.43
CA THR A 144 -9.67 -12.22 4.86
C THR A 144 -10.27 -11.10 5.71
N ASP A 145 -11.08 -11.48 6.68
CA ASP A 145 -11.79 -10.51 7.52
C ASP A 145 -10.83 -9.57 8.29
N ARG A 146 -11.33 -8.36 8.57
CA ARG A 146 -10.68 -7.27 9.32
C ARG A 146 -9.39 -6.72 8.72
N ILE A 147 -9.06 -7.02 7.46
CA ILE A 147 -7.94 -6.34 6.80
C ILE A 147 -8.24 -4.84 6.60
N GLY A 148 -7.20 -4.04 6.45
CA GLY A 148 -7.31 -2.63 6.09
C GLY A 148 -8.09 -2.42 4.79
N ASN A 149 -8.93 -1.39 4.77
CA ASN A 149 -9.66 -0.91 3.60
C ASN A 149 -9.79 0.61 3.68
N TYR A 150 -9.91 1.26 2.52
CA TYR A 150 -9.93 2.71 2.41
C TYR A 150 -11.02 3.35 3.28
N GLU A 151 -12.26 2.87 3.17
CA GLU A 151 -13.44 3.46 3.79
C GLU A 151 -13.42 3.35 5.33
N GLU A 152 -12.75 2.34 5.88
CA GLU A 152 -12.55 2.23 7.34
C GLU A 152 -11.41 3.13 7.84
N LEU A 153 -10.46 3.49 6.97
CA LEU A 153 -9.32 4.36 7.30
C LEU A 153 -9.62 5.85 7.08
N GLU A 154 -10.47 6.18 6.09
CA GLU A 154 -10.82 7.54 5.67
C GLU A 154 -11.26 8.46 6.82
N PRO A 155 -12.08 8.02 7.80
CA PRO A 155 -12.50 8.89 8.91
C PRO A 155 -11.35 9.47 9.74
N TYR A 156 -10.15 8.92 9.64
CA TYR A 156 -8.96 9.37 10.37
C TYR A 156 -8.07 10.34 9.58
N PHE A 157 -8.39 10.60 8.30
CA PHE A 157 -7.55 11.42 7.43
C PHE A 157 -7.29 12.82 7.96
N ASP A 158 -8.27 13.44 8.62
CA ASP A 158 -8.11 14.78 9.18
C ASP A 158 -7.07 14.84 10.30
N VAL A 159 -6.87 13.74 11.04
CA VAL A 159 -5.80 13.64 12.05
C VAL A 159 -4.42 13.75 11.39
N TRP A 160 -4.22 13.06 10.28
CA TRP A 160 -2.93 13.09 9.57
C TRP A 160 -2.72 14.37 8.76
N ARG A 161 -3.79 14.94 8.19
CA ARG A 161 -3.74 16.27 7.53
C ARG A 161 -3.34 17.40 8.47
N ALA A 162 -3.71 17.29 9.75
CA ALA A 162 -3.41 18.31 10.76
C ALA A 162 -1.93 18.33 11.19
N VAL A 163 -1.13 17.33 10.81
CA VAL A 163 0.28 17.28 11.16
C VAL A 163 1.06 18.37 10.42
N ASN A 164 1.77 19.22 11.17
CA ASN A 164 2.53 20.32 10.60
C ASN A 164 3.83 19.82 9.95
N ILE A 165 3.80 19.65 8.63
CA ILE A 165 4.93 19.23 7.80
C ILE A 165 5.31 20.38 6.87
N ASN A 166 6.57 20.81 6.90
CA ASN A 166 7.07 21.89 6.05
C ASN A 166 7.13 21.48 4.57
N GLU A 167 7.65 20.29 4.31
CA GLU A 167 7.78 19.68 3.00
C GLU A 167 7.52 18.19 3.13
N GLY A 168 6.64 17.66 2.29
CA GLY A 168 6.25 16.26 2.37
C GLY A 168 5.00 15.95 1.58
N PHE A 169 4.91 14.70 1.14
CA PHE A 169 3.83 14.20 0.31
C PHE A 169 3.39 12.81 0.77
N LEU A 170 2.09 12.57 0.90
CA LEU A 170 1.52 11.26 1.15
C LEU A 170 0.33 11.03 0.20
N GLU A 171 0.48 10.07 -0.70
CA GLU A 171 -0.59 9.61 -1.58
C GLU A 171 -1.15 8.26 -1.13
N ILE A 172 -2.44 8.07 -1.31
CA ILE A 172 -3.13 6.82 -1.05
C ILE A 172 -3.65 6.27 -2.38
N PHE A 173 -3.25 5.05 -2.72
CA PHE A 173 -3.75 4.30 -3.86
C PHE A 173 -4.79 3.28 -3.40
N VAL A 174 -6.04 3.47 -3.84
CA VAL A 174 -7.15 2.56 -3.53
C VAL A 174 -7.26 1.53 -4.64
N VAL A 175 -6.99 0.27 -4.31
CA VAL A 175 -6.94 -0.83 -5.29
C VAL A 175 -8.18 -1.72 -5.23
N GLU A 176 -8.57 -2.25 -6.39
CA GLU A 176 -9.71 -3.14 -6.53
C GLU A 176 -9.45 -4.22 -7.59
N HIS A 177 -10.19 -5.33 -7.50
CA HIS A 177 -10.20 -6.35 -8.54
C HIS A 177 -10.70 -5.79 -9.88
N ASP A 178 -10.21 -6.38 -10.98
CA ASP A 178 -10.63 -6.03 -12.33
C ASP A 178 -11.99 -6.65 -12.65
N ALA A 179 -12.23 -7.88 -12.18
CA ALA A 179 -13.48 -8.62 -12.36
C ALA A 179 -13.75 -9.58 -11.19
N ILE A 180 -14.97 -10.12 -11.15
CA ILE A 180 -15.37 -11.21 -10.25
C ILE A 180 -15.76 -12.45 -11.07
N ASP A 181 -15.39 -13.65 -10.59
CA ASP A 181 -15.82 -14.92 -11.20
C ASP A 181 -15.86 -16.02 -10.13
N ASN A 182 -16.94 -16.80 -10.07
CA ASN A 182 -17.06 -17.92 -9.14
C ASN A 182 -16.15 -19.11 -9.50
N ASN A 183 -15.67 -19.16 -10.74
CA ASN A 183 -14.86 -20.26 -11.26
C ASN A 183 -13.36 -20.05 -11.07
N VAL A 184 -12.89 -18.84 -10.78
CA VAL A 184 -11.48 -18.62 -10.46
C VAL A 184 -11.16 -19.22 -9.08
N PRO A 185 -9.97 -19.81 -8.90
CA PRO A 185 -9.59 -20.39 -7.62
C PRO A 185 -9.55 -19.31 -6.54
N LYS A 186 -9.88 -19.68 -5.29
CA LYS A 186 -9.69 -18.78 -4.15
C LYS A 186 -8.20 -18.60 -3.88
N ILE A 187 -7.83 -17.42 -3.43
CA ILE A 187 -6.48 -17.20 -2.91
C ILE A 187 -6.34 -17.94 -1.58
N THR A 188 -5.34 -18.81 -1.46
CA THR A 188 -5.11 -19.58 -0.23
C THR A 188 -4.89 -18.65 0.96
N LYS A 189 -5.62 -18.90 2.05
CA LYS A 189 -5.42 -18.19 3.33
C LYS A 189 -4.18 -18.72 4.06
N GLY A 190 -3.53 -17.83 4.81
CA GLY A 190 -2.52 -18.23 5.79
C GLY A 190 -3.13 -18.93 7.00
N THR A 191 -2.27 -19.44 7.87
CA THR A 191 -2.65 -20.09 9.14
C THR A 191 -2.53 -19.14 10.34
N ASP A 192 -2.50 -17.83 10.09
CA ASP A 192 -2.24 -16.81 11.11
C ASP A 192 -3.45 -16.57 12.03
N GLY A 193 -3.19 -16.16 13.27
CA GLY A 193 -4.24 -15.81 14.24
C GLY A 193 -5.10 -17.01 14.67
N ARG A 194 -6.42 -16.91 14.49
CA ARG A 194 -7.39 -17.96 14.83
C ARG A 194 -7.84 -18.79 13.61
N ALA A 195 -7.03 -18.87 12.56
CA ALA A 195 -7.41 -19.52 11.31
C ALA A 195 -7.75 -21.03 11.43
N LEU A 196 -7.37 -21.69 12.52
CA LEU A 196 -7.51 -23.14 12.73
C LEU A 196 -8.49 -23.52 13.87
N ILE A 197 -9.16 -22.54 14.50
CA ILE A 197 -9.99 -22.76 15.70
C ILE A 197 -11.41 -22.24 15.45
#